data_AF-A0A165EDN6-F1
#
_entry.id   AF-A0A165EDN6-F1
#
_cell.length_a   1.000
_cell.length_b   1.000
_cell.length_c   1.000
_cell.angle_alpha   90.00
_cell.angle_beta   90.00
_cell.angle_gamma   90.00
#
_symmetry.space_group_name_H-M   'P 1'
#
loop_
_entity.id
_entity.type
_entity.pdbx_description
1 polymer ?
#
loop_
_entity_poly.entity_id
_entity_poly.type
_entity_poly.pdbx_seq_one_letter_code
_entity_poly.pdbx_strand_id
1 'polypeptide(L)'
;MLFPARRLAHVATRTARTLRRYASTETNTEVGRLHATLRAVYSLRTDPSVLPELVTAYLALPTDGSNGHEKKLLAMLNENPSVSNRWKDAATILDRVPDKPFQIALQPSHAKAVEVFQAPENAGITIRAARRIIQLRYADAPFIALEHVLRIAETLPAQELALEHWLARLPQNLTRISTNWERQLFDLDATRQEAVRQLRALEEKKPELLAKPDFHARFMGAYAATRVAPDDAMRHWTAILSEGKPVSHRVAERALAASRDLDTLERVWAQVQKVTPRASIEGSISPFLPMVDLYYAQHLVRLGARDAALSVAKPYVSHRHLAWVLGARPDDTQPSAQKLYRLNQKSAAQLTQNGLDFEDVLFVMAKFSPFATPFPGPRDPPATHCQDLD
;
A
#
# COMPACT_ATOMS: atom_id res chain seq x y z
N MET A 1 36.73 -16.41 59.28
CA MET A 1 37.05 -15.95 57.91
C MET A 1 35.94 -16.37 56.95
N LEU A 2 34.95 -15.51 56.69
CA LEU A 2 33.77 -15.81 55.85
C LEU A 2 33.59 -14.71 54.79
N PHE A 3 34.42 -14.70 53.75
CA PHE A 3 34.34 -13.71 52.66
C PHE A 3 34.49 -14.19 51.19
N PRO A 4 34.56 -15.49 50.83
CA PRO A 4 34.56 -15.87 49.40
C PRO A 4 33.16 -16.04 48.78
N ALA A 5 32.14 -16.46 49.55
CA ALA A 5 30.83 -16.81 48.99
C ALA A 5 30.00 -15.60 48.49
N ARG A 6 30.09 -14.43 49.15
CA ARG A 6 29.35 -13.22 48.75
C ARG A 6 29.88 -12.59 47.45
N ARG A 7 31.18 -12.72 47.15
CA ARG A 7 31.75 -12.20 45.88
C ARG A 7 31.34 -13.06 44.68
N LEU A 8 31.29 -14.38 44.82
CA LEU A 8 30.85 -15.28 43.74
C LEU A 8 29.37 -15.11 43.40
N ALA A 9 28.49 -14.95 44.40
CA ALA A 9 27.07 -14.67 44.17
C ALA A 9 26.84 -13.32 43.48
N HIS A 10 27.65 -12.30 43.80
CA HIS A 10 27.53 -10.98 43.20
C HIS A 10 28.08 -10.92 41.76
N VAL A 11 29.12 -11.70 41.46
CA VAL A 11 29.64 -11.87 40.10
C VAL A 11 28.65 -12.64 39.24
N ALA A 12 28.10 -13.76 39.72
CA ALA A 12 27.12 -14.58 39.02
C ALA A 12 25.81 -13.83 38.70
N THR A 13 25.32 -13.00 39.64
CA THR A 13 24.14 -12.14 39.40
C THR A 13 24.43 -11.00 38.42
N ARG A 14 25.66 -10.47 38.40
CA ARG A 14 26.06 -9.41 37.46
C ARG A 14 26.30 -9.97 36.05
N THR A 15 26.92 -11.14 35.88
CA THR A 15 27.02 -11.83 34.59
C THR A 15 25.64 -12.27 34.09
N ALA A 16 24.77 -12.82 34.93
CA ALA A 16 23.40 -13.15 34.53
C ALA A 16 22.60 -11.92 34.07
N ARG A 17 22.75 -10.76 34.75
CA ARG A 17 22.08 -9.52 34.38
C ARG A 17 22.63 -8.90 33.09
N THR A 18 23.94 -9.02 32.86
CA THR A 18 24.59 -8.58 31.62
C THR A 18 24.19 -9.49 30.46
N LEU A 19 24.25 -10.82 30.62
CA LEU A 19 23.80 -11.78 29.61
C LEU A 19 22.32 -11.61 29.27
N ARG A 20 21.46 -11.35 30.27
CA ARG A 20 20.02 -11.07 30.04
C ARG A 20 19.79 -9.74 29.31
N ARG A 21 20.62 -8.73 29.56
CA ARG A 21 20.58 -7.46 28.81
C ARG A 21 21.08 -7.64 27.37
N TYR A 22 22.19 -8.36 27.16
CA TYR A 22 22.73 -8.66 25.84
C TYR A 22 21.74 -9.49 25.00
N ALA A 23 21.18 -10.55 25.58
CA ALA A 23 20.12 -11.34 24.94
C ALA A 23 18.90 -10.47 24.60
N SER A 24 18.45 -9.60 25.52
CA SER A 24 17.33 -8.69 25.23
C SER A 24 17.64 -7.68 24.11
N THR A 25 18.85 -7.13 24.02
CA THR A 25 19.25 -6.23 22.93
C THR A 25 19.44 -6.96 21.59
N GLU A 26 19.95 -8.19 21.61
CA GLU A 26 20.10 -9.02 20.41
C GLU A 26 18.74 -9.43 19.86
N THR A 27 17.83 -9.92 20.71
CA THR A 27 16.46 -10.24 20.31
C THR A 27 15.72 -9.01 19.78
N ASN A 28 15.89 -7.84 20.39
CA ASN A 28 15.30 -6.58 19.89
C ASN A 28 15.88 -6.16 18.53
N THR A 29 17.17 -6.38 18.30
CA THR A 29 17.85 -6.04 17.03
C THR A 29 17.43 -7.00 15.91
N GLU A 30 17.31 -8.29 16.21
CA GLU A 30 16.86 -9.31 15.28
C GLU A 30 15.39 -9.09 14.87
N VAL A 31 14.49 -8.87 15.83
CA VAL A 31 13.08 -8.53 15.56
C VAL A 31 12.99 -7.27 14.70
N GLY A 32 13.79 -6.24 15.00
CA GLY A 32 13.87 -5.03 14.20
C GLY A 32 14.28 -5.30 12.74
N ARG A 33 15.24 -6.20 12.52
CA ARG A 33 15.67 -6.62 11.17
C ARG A 33 14.55 -7.37 10.44
N LEU A 34 13.88 -8.32 11.10
CA LEU A 34 12.76 -9.06 10.52
C LEU A 34 11.60 -8.14 10.13
N HIS A 35 11.30 -7.14 10.95
CA HIS A 35 10.27 -6.12 10.67
C HIS A 35 10.66 -5.28 9.46
N ALA A 36 11.93 -4.87 9.36
CA ALA A 36 12.42 -4.08 8.25
C ALA A 36 12.33 -4.84 6.91
N THR A 37 12.72 -6.12 6.89
CA THR A 37 12.61 -6.97 5.69
C THR A 37 11.15 -7.17 5.30
N LEU A 38 10.28 -7.50 6.26
CA LEU A 38 8.86 -7.71 6.00
C LEU A 38 8.16 -6.44 5.48
N ARG A 39 8.55 -5.26 6.00
CA ARG A 39 8.10 -3.96 5.48
C ARG A 39 8.62 -3.70 4.06
N ALA A 40 9.85 -4.12 3.75
CA ALA A 40 10.40 -4.01 2.41
C ALA A 40 9.67 -4.91 1.41
N VAL A 41 9.28 -6.14 1.79
CA VAL A 41 8.44 -7.00 0.95
C VAL A 41 7.04 -6.39 0.77
N TYR A 42 6.42 -5.89 1.85
CA TYR A 42 5.09 -5.24 1.75
C TYR A 42 5.11 -4.03 0.81
N SER A 43 6.17 -3.22 0.86
CA SER A 43 6.37 -2.04 0.01
C SER A 43 6.98 -2.36 -1.36
N LEU A 44 7.03 -3.64 -1.79
CA LEU A 44 7.57 -4.09 -3.08
C LEU A 44 9.05 -3.75 -3.32
N ARG A 45 9.80 -3.41 -2.27
CA ARG A 45 11.24 -3.11 -2.33
C ARG A 45 12.11 -4.36 -2.16
N THR A 46 11.52 -5.49 -1.80
CA THR A 46 12.20 -6.78 -1.66
C THR A 46 11.34 -7.88 -2.25
N ASP A 47 11.98 -8.80 -2.98
CA ASP A 47 11.35 -9.98 -3.57
C ASP A 47 10.70 -10.85 -2.48
N PRO A 48 9.46 -11.33 -2.67
CA PRO A 48 8.74 -12.11 -1.67
C PRO A 48 9.27 -13.53 -1.47
N SER A 49 10.24 -14.00 -2.25
CA SER A 49 10.95 -15.28 -2.02
C SER A 49 11.60 -15.40 -0.63
N VAL A 50 11.82 -14.28 0.07
CA VAL A 50 12.31 -14.28 1.46
C VAL A 50 11.23 -14.63 2.50
N LEU A 51 9.95 -14.71 2.12
CA LEU A 51 8.85 -14.96 3.05
C LEU A 51 8.97 -16.30 3.82
N PRO A 52 9.35 -17.45 3.22
CA PRO A 52 9.50 -18.71 3.96
C PRO A 52 10.54 -18.64 5.10
N GLU A 53 11.66 -17.94 4.86
CA GLU A 53 12.68 -17.71 5.88
C GLU A 53 12.15 -16.80 7.00
N LEU A 54 11.41 -15.74 6.63
CA LEU A 54 10.75 -14.88 7.61
C LEU A 54 9.74 -15.66 8.45
N VAL A 55 8.91 -16.51 7.84
CA VAL A 55 7.96 -17.35 8.58
C VAL A 55 8.69 -18.21 9.61
N THR A 56 9.76 -18.88 9.21
CA THR A 56 10.59 -19.69 10.11
C THR A 56 11.15 -18.86 11.26
N ALA A 57 11.73 -17.69 10.96
CA ALA A 57 12.33 -16.81 11.96
C ALA A 57 11.30 -16.25 12.95
N TYR A 58 10.14 -15.78 12.46
CA TYR A 58 9.08 -15.27 13.34
C TYR A 58 8.48 -16.37 14.21
N LEU A 59 8.34 -17.60 13.70
CA LEU A 59 7.87 -18.73 14.49
C LEU A 59 8.91 -19.18 15.54
N ALA A 60 10.20 -18.94 15.32
CA ALA A 60 11.22 -19.19 16.34
C ALA A 60 11.18 -18.20 17.53
N LEU A 61 10.52 -17.05 17.38
CA LEU A 61 10.43 -16.05 18.44
C LEU A 61 9.56 -16.56 19.62
N PRO A 62 9.90 -16.19 20.87
CA PRO A 62 9.10 -16.52 22.04
C PRO A 62 7.64 -16.03 21.90
N THR A 63 6.68 -16.86 22.29
CA THR A 63 5.23 -16.63 22.20
C THR A 63 4.67 -15.65 23.23
N ASP A 64 5.51 -14.94 23.98
CA ASP A 64 5.08 -14.06 25.07
C ASP A 64 4.41 -12.79 24.50
N GLY A 65 3.14 -12.92 24.13
CA GLY A 65 2.28 -11.88 23.58
C GLY A 65 1.85 -12.13 22.14
N SER A 66 0.58 -11.84 21.82
CA SER A 66 0.09 -11.85 20.44
C SER A 66 0.64 -10.62 19.69
N ASN A 67 1.88 -10.69 19.21
CA ASN A 67 2.50 -9.56 18.50
C ASN A 67 1.89 -9.33 17.10
N GLY A 68 0.96 -10.19 16.68
CA GLY A 68 0.16 -10.04 15.47
C GLY A 68 0.98 -10.18 14.17
N HIS A 69 2.21 -10.68 14.27
CA HIS A 69 3.13 -10.87 13.15
C HIS A 69 2.64 -11.98 12.23
N GLU A 70 2.11 -13.05 12.82
CA GLU A 70 1.55 -14.22 12.16
C GLU A 70 0.43 -13.83 11.19
N LYS A 71 -0.50 -12.99 11.64
CA LYS A 71 -1.61 -12.52 10.80
C LYS A 71 -1.14 -11.66 9.62
N LYS A 72 0.00 -10.98 9.77
CA LYS A 72 0.56 -10.16 8.70
C LYS A 72 1.38 -11.00 7.73
N LEU A 73 2.11 -12.00 8.22
CA LEU A 73 2.75 -13.02 7.37
C LEU A 73 1.70 -13.77 6.55
N LEU A 74 0.58 -14.19 7.16
CA LEU A 74 -0.55 -14.79 6.45
C LEU A 74 -1.09 -13.86 5.35
N ALA A 75 -1.31 -12.58 5.66
CA ALA A 75 -1.74 -11.62 4.65
C ALA A 75 -0.73 -11.49 3.50
N MET A 76 0.58 -11.48 3.81
CA MET A 76 1.64 -11.41 2.80
C MET A 76 1.68 -12.66 1.92
N LEU A 77 1.60 -13.85 2.50
CA LEU A 77 1.56 -15.10 1.75
C LEU A 77 0.33 -15.13 0.79
N ASN A 78 -0.81 -14.61 1.25
CA ASN A 78 -2.02 -14.51 0.42
C ASN A 78 -1.85 -13.59 -0.79
N GLU A 79 -1.12 -12.49 -0.63
CA GLU A 79 -0.96 -11.47 -1.68
C GLU A 79 0.16 -11.78 -2.69
N ASN A 80 1.04 -12.75 -2.41
CA ASN A 80 2.21 -13.07 -3.26
C ASN A 80 2.11 -14.50 -3.83
N PRO A 81 1.42 -14.71 -4.96
CA PRO A 81 1.27 -16.03 -5.59
C PRO A 81 2.57 -16.59 -6.18
N SER A 82 3.61 -15.76 -6.34
CA SER A 82 4.94 -16.19 -6.79
C SER A 82 5.72 -17.03 -5.76
N VAL A 83 5.28 -17.07 -4.51
CA VAL A 83 5.93 -17.83 -3.45
C VAL A 83 5.44 -19.28 -3.45
N SER A 84 6.29 -20.21 -3.86
CA SER A 84 5.96 -21.63 -4.05
C SER A 84 5.47 -22.33 -2.78
N ASN A 85 6.13 -22.12 -1.64
CA ASN A 85 5.81 -22.79 -0.37
C ASN A 85 4.70 -22.12 0.44
N ARG A 86 4.06 -21.07 -0.10
CA ARG A 86 3.16 -20.19 0.66
C ARG A 86 2.00 -20.93 1.36
N TRP A 87 1.49 -21.99 0.75
CA TRP A 87 0.38 -22.77 1.30
C TRP A 87 0.80 -23.58 2.53
N LYS A 88 1.99 -24.19 2.48
CA LYS A 88 2.57 -24.92 3.61
C LYS A 88 2.89 -23.98 4.76
N ASP A 89 3.49 -22.84 4.44
CA ASP A 89 3.83 -21.81 5.43
C ASP A 89 2.58 -21.24 6.10
N ALA A 90 1.53 -20.96 5.32
CA ALA A 90 0.25 -20.48 5.83
C ALA A 90 -0.43 -21.51 6.74
N ALA A 91 -0.42 -22.80 6.36
CA ALA A 91 -0.94 -23.88 7.20
C ALA A 91 -0.19 -23.97 8.54
N THR A 92 1.14 -23.92 8.51
CA THR A 92 1.97 -23.96 9.72
C THR A 92 1.68 -22.79 10.66
N ILE A 93 1.47 -21.59 10.11
CA ILE A 93 1.07 -20.43 10.93
C ILE A 93 -0.33 -20.63 11.54
N LEU A 94 -1.29 -21.15 10.77
CA LEU A 94 -2.66 -21.36 11.24
C LEU A 94 -2.77 -22.47 12.30
N ASP A 95 -1.91 -23.49 12.24
CA ASP A 95 -1.84 -24.54 13.27
C ASP A 95 -1.41 -23.96 14.62
N ARG A 96 -0.52 -22.97 14.62
CA ARG A 96 -0.07 -22.26 15.83
C ARG A 96 -1.04 -21.18 16.27
N VAL A 97 -1.59 -20.41 15.33
CA VAL A 97 -2.49 -19.28 15.59
C VAL A 97 -3.75 -19.41 14.74
N PRO A 98 -4.74 -20.19 15.21
CA PRO A 98 -5.99 -20.37 14.48
C PRO A 98 -6.71 -19.05 14.22
N ASP A 99 -7.05 -18.78 12.96
CA ASP A 99 -7.83 -17.62 12.55
C ASP A 99 -8.88 -18.02 11.52
N LYS A 100 -10.14 -18.12 11.98
CA LYS A 100 -11.28 -18.59 11.16
C LYS A 100 -11.45 -17.81 9.84
N PRO A 101 -11.34 -16.46 9.80
CA PRO A 101 -11.35 -15.71 8.55
C PRO A 101 -10.29 -16.15 7.53
N PHE A 102 -9.05 -16.41 7.97
CA PHE A 102 -7.99 -16.93 7.09
C PHE A 102 -8.26 -18.36 6.64
N GLN A 103 -8.76 -19.24 7.52
CA GLN A 103 -9.12 -20.61 7.15
C GLN A 103 -10.22 -20.67 6.08
N ILE A 104 -11.21 -19.77 6.16
CA ILE A 104 -12.26 -19.64 5.13
C ILE A 104 -11.65 -19.17 3.81
N ALA A 105 -10.74 -18.19 3.84
CA ALA A 105 -10.17 -17.60 2.63
C ALA A 105 -9.14 -18.48 1.94
N LEU A 106 -8.29 -19.18 2.70
CA LEU A 106 -7.21 -20.04 2.21
C LEU A 106 -7.75 -21.33 1.60
N GLN A 107 -8.32 -21.22 0.41
CA GLN A 107 -8.83 -22.33 -0.38
C GLN A 107 -8.05 -22.46 -1.70
N PRO A 108 -8.13 -23.60 -2.41
CA PRO A 108 -7.40 -23.81 -3.66
C PRO A 108 -7.76 -22.84 -4.81
N SER A 109 -8.93 -22.19 -4.76
CA SER A 109 -9.38 -21.21 -5.75
C SER A 109 -10.39 -20.21 -5.14
N HIS A 110 -10.59 -19.06 -5.79
CA HIS A 110 -11.63 -18.10 -5.37
C HIS A 110 -13.02 -18.74 -5.37
N ALA A 111 -13.34 -19.57 -6.37
CA ALA A 111 -14.62 -20.27 -6.43
C ALA A 111 -14.85 -21.15 -5.19
N LYS A 112 -13.83 -21.90 -4.75
CA LYS A 112 -13.93 -22.72 -3.53
C LYS A 112 -14.00 -21.86 -2.27
N ALA A 113 -13.27 -20.75 -2.23
CA ALA A 113 -13.35 -19.78 -1.14
C ALA A 113 -14.77 -19.20 -0.98
N VAL A 114 -15.42 -18.85 -2.09
CA VAL A 114 -16.81 -18.36 -2.07
C VAL A 114 -17.80 -19.44 -1.63
N GLU A 115 -17.61 -20.70 -2.04
CA GLU A 115 -18.44 -21.82 -1.59
C GLU A 115 -18.36 -22.01 -0.06
N VAL A 116 -17.15 -22.07 0.50
CA VAL A 116 -16.93 -22.22 1.95
C VAL A 116 -17.43 -20.99 2.73
N PHE A 117 -17.32 -19.80 2.12
CA PHE A 117 -17.77 -18.54 2.71
C PHE A 117 -19.28 -18.43 2.89
N GLN A 118 -20.10 -19.30 2.30
CA GLN A 118 -21.55 -19.29 2.53
C GLN A 118 -21.97 -19.74 3.95
N ALA A 119 -21.02 -20.12 4.83
CA ALA A 119 -21.28 -20.70 6.16
C ALA A 119 -20.94 -19.88 7.45
N PRO A 120 -20.77 -18.54 7.50
CA PRO A 120 -20.38 -17.85 8.73
C PRO A 120 -21.58 -17.31 9.54
N GLU A 121 -21.77 -17.88 10.73
CA GLU A 121 -22.79 -17.50 11.73
C GLU A 121 -22.57 -16.12 12.40
N ASN A 122 -21.39 -15.52 12.25
CA ASN A 122 -21.00 -14.29 12.95
C ASN A 122 -20.59 -13.18 11.97
N ALA A 123 -21.34 -12.07 11.95
CA ALA A 123 -21.13 -10.94 11.05
C ALA A 123 -19.69 -10.38 11.07
N GLY A 124 -19.02 -10.34 12.23
CA GLY A 124 -17.65 -9.88 12.33
C GLY A 124 -16.64 -10.84 11.67
N ILE A 125 -16.89 -12.14 11.74
CA ILE A 125 -16.10 -13.16 11.03
C ILE A 125 -16.39 -13.08 9.54
N THR A 126 -17.65 -12.93 9.14
CA THR A 126 -18.09 -12.78 7.75
C THR A 126 -17.39 -11.62 7.06
N ILE A 127 -17.42 -10.42 7.64
CA ILE A 127 -16.77 -9.23 7.05
C ILE A 127 -15.26 -9.43 6.90
N ARG A 128 -14.60 -10.03 7.90
CA ARG A 128 -13.15 -10.30 7.83
C ARG A 128 -12.83 -11.35 6.77
N ALA A 129 -13.60 -12.44 6.70
CA ALA A 129 -13.41 -13.49 5.71
C ALA A 129 -13.61 -12.96 4.29
N ALA A 130 -14.67 -12.19 4.03
CA ALA A 130 -14.90 -11.52 2.75
C ALA A 130 -13.68 -10.69 2.30
N ARG A 131 -13.13 -9.86 3.20
CA ARG A 131 -11.92 -9.08 2.92
C ARG A 131 -10.72 -9.96 2.59
N ARG A 132 -10.53 -11.08 3.30
CA ARG A 132 -9.42 -12.01 3.04
C ARG A 132 -9.57 -12.74 1.70
N ILE A 133 -10.78 -13.13 1.33
CA ILE A 133 -11.06 -13.77 0.04
C ILE A 133 -10.75 -12.81 -1.11
N ILE A 134 -11.19 -11.55 -1.00
CA ILE A 134 -10.93 -10.51 -2.01
C ILE A 134 -9.43 -10.16 -2.10
N GLN A 135 -8.68 -10.27 -1.00
CA GLN A 135 -7.23 -10.03 -0.97
C GLN A 135 -6.39 -11.19 -1.52
N LEU A 136 -6.89 -12.42 -1.45
CA LEU A 136 -6.16 -13.60 -1.88
C LEU A 136 -5.94 -13.59 -3.39
N ARG A 137 -4.73 -13.94 -3.82
CA ARG A 137 -4.34 -14.02 -5.24
C ARG A 137 -3.85 -15.42 -5.56
N TYR A 138 -4.02 -15.85 -6.80
CA TYR A 138 -3.54 -17.13 -7.32
C TYR A 138 -2.64 -16.91 -8.51
N ALA A 139 -1.84 -17.92 -8.89
CA ALA A 139 -0.91 -17.83 -10.01
C ALA A 139 -1.61 -17.66 -11.37
N ASP A 140 -2.88 -18.04 -11.45
CA ASP A 140 -3.77 -17.95 -12.60
C ASP A 140 -4.87 -16.87 -12.45
N ALA A 141 -5.02 -16.29 -11.26
CA ALA A 141 -6.01 -15.26 -10.96
C ALA A 141 -5.38 -14.11 -10.15
N PRO A 142 -4.93 -13.02 -10.82
CA PRO A 142 -4.26 -11.91 -10.15
C PRO A 142 -5.20 -11.09 -9.25
N PHE A 143 -6.51 -11.20 -9.48
CA PHE A 143 -7.59 -10.65 -8.66
C PHE A 143 -8.80 -11.58 -8.71
N ILE A 144 -9.65 -11.49 -7.68
CA ILE A 144 -10.94 -12.16 -7.68
C ILE A 144 -11.85 -11.58 -8.77
N ALA A 145 -12.53 -12.46 -9.52
CA ALA A 145 -13.48 -12.07 -10.56
C ALA A 145 -14.73 -11.39 -9.96
N LEU A 146 -15.28 -10.41 -10.66
CA LEU A 146 -16.47 -9.65 -10.24
C LEU A 146 -17.64 -10.53 -9.82
N GLU A 147 -17.92 -11.61 -10.55
CA GLU A 147 -19.03 -12.53 -10.24
C GLU A 147 -18.91 -13.16 -8.84
N HIS A 148 -17.69 -13.46 -8.40
CA HIS A 148 -17.43 -13.97 -7.06
C HIS A 148 -17.60 -12.87 -6.01
N VAL A 149 -17.19 -11.63 -6.33
CA VAL A 149 -17.38 -10.48 -5.44
C VAL A 149 -18.86 -10.17 -5.24
N LEU A 150 -19.68 -10.25 -6.31
CA LEU A 150 -21.12 -10.04 -6.22
C LEU A 150 -21.78 -11.10 -5.32
N ARG A 151 -21.41 -12.37 -5.47
CA ARG A 151 -21.87 -13.45 -4.57
C ARG A 151 -21.45 -13.22 -3.11
N ILE A 152 -20.23 -12.73 -2.88
CA ILE A 152 -19.79 -12.35 -1.53
C ILE A 152 -20.66 -11.19 -1.01
N ALA A 153 -20.88 -10.17 -1.82
CA ALA A 153 -21.64 -8.98 -1.46
C ALA A 153 -23.08 -9.33 -1.03
N GLU A 154 -23.75 -10.26 -1.72
CA GLU A 154 -25.09 -10.74 -1.39
C GLU A 154 -25.22 -11.33 0.02
N THR A 155 -24.13 -11.87 0.58
CA THR A 155 -24.11 -12.43 1.93
C THR A 155 -23.79 -11.39 3.02
N LEU A 156 -23.35 -10.19 2.64
CA LEU A 156 -22.98 -9.14 3.58
C LEU A 156 -24.18 -8.25 3.93
N PRO A 157 -24.33 -7.83 5.20
CA PRO A 157 -25.35 -6.85 5.58
C PRO A 157 -25.22 -5.51 4.84
N ALA A 158 -24.00 -5.12 4.49
CA ALA A 158 -23.69 -3.97 3.65
C ALA A 158 -22.93 -4.46 2.42
N GLN A 159 -23.66 -4.68 1.33
CA GLN A 159 -23.14 -5.26 0.08
C GLN A 159 -21.98 -4.42 -0.50
N GLU A 160 -22.06 -3.11 -0.31
CA GLU A 160 -21.07 -2.13 -0.77
C GLU A 160 -19.69 -2.40 -0.21
N LEU A 161 -19.58 -2.95 1.01
CA LEU A 161 -18.28 -3.19 1.64
C LEU A 161 -17.38 -4.13 0.80
N ALA A 162 -17.95 -5.14 0.16
CA ALA A 162 -17.19 -6.04 -0.72
C ALA A 162 -16.74 -5.32 -1.99
N LEU A 163 -17.63 -4.54 -2.60
CA LEU A 163 -17.39 -3.81 -3.84
C LEU A 163 -16.36 -2.69 -3.65
N GLU A 164 -16.48 -1.92 -2.56
CA GLU A 164 -15.50 -0.92 -2.17
C GLU A 164 -14.12 -1.53 -1.96
N HIS A 165 -14.05 -2.68 -1.30
CA HIS A 165 -12.79 -3.36 -1.07
C HIS A 165 -12.16 -3.86 -2.38
N TRP A 166 -12.97 -4.45 -3.26
CA TRP A 166 -12.53 -4.90 -4.57
C TRP A 166 -11.99 -3.75 -5.44
N LEU A 167 -12.73 -2.64 -5.54
CA LEU A 167 -12.29 -1.43 -6.25
C LEU A 167 -10.97 -0.87 -5.68
N ALA A 168 -10.80 -0.89 -4.34
CA ALA A 168 -9.58 -0.42 -3.69
C ALA A 168 -8.37 -1.35 -3.91
N ARG A 169 -8.59 -2.63 -4.23
CA ARG A 169 -7.53 -3.62 -4.48
C ARG A 169 -7.02 -3.60 -5.92
N LEU A 170 -7.82 -3.15 -6.90
CA LEU A 170 -7.40 -3.13 -8.30
C LEU A 170 -6.07 -2.36 -8.51
N PRO A 171 -5.91 -1.10 -8.02
CA PRO A 171 -4.63 -0.40 -8.17
C PRO A 171 -3.44 -1.14 -7.52
N GLN A 172 -3.67 -1.76 -6.35
CA GLN A 172 -2.64 -2.53 -5.64
C GLN A 172 -2.18 -3.72 -6.45
N ASN A 173 -3.14 -4.50 -6.97
CA ASN A 173 -2.85 -5.73 -7.69
C ASN A 173 -2.20 -5.42 -9.05
N LEU A 174 -2.67 -4.40 -9.76
CA LEU A 174 -2.06 -3.99 -11.03
C LEU A 174 -0.60 -3.55 -10.85
N THR A 175 -0.29 -2.77 -9.82
CA THR A 175 1.11 -2.41 -9.51
C THR A 175 1.95 -3.62 -9.11
N ARG A 176 1.39 -4.60 -8.37
CA ARG A 176 2.11 -5.83 -8.01
C ARG A 176 2.50 -6.66 -9.24
N ILE A 177 1.60 -6.76 -10.22
CA ILE A 177 1.82 -7.54 -11.45
C ILE A 177 2.97 -6.96 -12.28
N SER A 178 3.20 -5.65 -12.22
CA SER A 178 4.35 -5.00 -12.88
C SER A 178 5.73 -5.45 -12.34
N THR A 179 5.80 -6.10 -11.18
CA THR A 179 7.07 -6.52 -10.59
C THR A 179 7.76 -7.64 -11.37
N ASN A 180 9.09 -7.74 -11.29
CA ASN A 180 9.88 -8.75 -11.98
C ASN A 180 9.46 -10.19 -11.67
N TRP A 181 9.02 -10.44 -10.44
CA TRP A 181 8.64 -11.78 -9.96
C TRP A 181 7.18 -12.15 -10.27
N GLU A 182 6.32 -11.20 -10.66
CA GLU A 182 4.92 -11.50 -11.05
C GLU A 182 4.65 -11.32 -12.54
N ARG A 183 5.42 -10.51 -13.26
CA ARG A 183 5.22 -10.28 -14.71
C ARG A 183 5.36 -11.53 -15.58
N GLN A 184 5.94 -12.60 -15.03
CA GLN A 184 6.02 -13.90 -15.71
C GLN A 184 4.76 -14.75 -15.52
N LEU A 185 3.96 -14.46 -14.49
CA LEU A 185 2.73 -15.17 -14.17
C LEU A 185 1.52 -14.59 -14.89
N PHE A 186 1.56 -13.30 -15.22
CA PHE A 186 0.41 -12.59 -15.80
C PHE A 186 0.84 -11.70 -16.96
N ASP A 187 0.04 -11.71 -18.02
CA ASP A 187 0.11 -10.68 -19.07
C ASP A 187 -0.53 -9.39 -18.53
N LEU A 188 0.29 -8.36 -18.32
CA LEU A 188 -0.14 -7.11 -17.71
C LEU A 188 -1.17 -6.36 -18.55
N ASP A 189 -1.03 -6.36 -19.88
CA ASP A 189 -1.94 -5.60 -20.76
C ASP A 189 -3.28 -6.32 -20.91
N ALA A 190 -3.25 -7.65 -21.07
CA ALA A 190 -4.49 -8.46 -21.02
C ALA A 190 -5.20 -8.29 -19.67
N THR A 191 -4.45 -8.26 -18.57
CA THR A 191 -4.99 -8.07 -17.22
C THR A 191 -5.63 -6.70 -17.05
N ARG A 192 -5.03 -5.63 -17.59
CA ARG A 192 -5.60 -4.27 -17.57
C ARG A 192 -6.91 -4.19 -18.35
N GLN A 193 -6.96 -4.79 -19.55
CA GLN A 193 -8.17 -4.85 -20.37
C GLN A 193 -9.29 -5.61 -19.67
N GLU A 194 -8.96 -6.75 -19.06
CA GLU A 194 -9.92 -7.54 -18.30
C GLU A 194 -10.45 -6.78 -17.06
N ALA A 195 -9.59 -6.04 -16.35
CA ALA A 195 -10.01 -5.17 -15.26
C ALA A 195 -11.00 -4.09 -15.72
N VAL A 196 -10.75 -3.44 -16.87
CA VAL A 196 -11.69 -2.48 -17.47
C VAL A 196 -13.02 -3.15 -17.81
N ARG A 197 -12.99 -4.33 -18.44
CA ARG A 197 -14.21 -5.08 -18.76
C ARG A 197 -15.04 -5.37 -17.50
N GLN A 198 -14.40 -5.80 -16.42
CA GLN A 198 -15.08 -6.05 -15.15
C GLN A 198 -15.59 -4.77 -14.47
N LEU A 199 -14.87 -3.66 -14.55
CA LEU A 199 -15.34 -2.37 -14.02
C LEU A 199 -16.61 -1.90 -14.73
N ARG A 200 -16.63 -1.96 -16.07
CA ARG A 200 -17.82 -1.61 -16.87
C ARG A 200 -19.00 -2.54 -16.57
N ALA A 201 -18.73 -3.84 -16.43
CA ALA A 201 -19.75 -4.81 -16.02
C ALA A 201 -20.30 -4.54 -14.61
N LEU A 202 -19.49 -4.02 -13.68
CA LEU A 202 -19.98 -3.61 -12.36
C LEU A 202 -20.91 -2.41 -12.47
N GLU A 203 -20.55 -1.39 -13.25
CA GLU A 203 -21.42 -0.23 -13.47
C GLU A 203 -22.77 -0.62 -14.08
N GLU A 204 -22.76 -1.54 -15.05
CA GLU A 204 -23.98 -2.05 -15.70
C GLU A 204 -24.85 -2.85 -14.73
N LYS A 205 -24.25 -3.73 -13.92
CA LYS A 205 -24.98 -4.61 -12.99
C LYS A 205 -25.44 -3.92 -11.71
N LYS A 206 -24.78 -2.83 -11.32
CA LYS A 206 -25.00 -2.11 -10.06
C LYS A 206 -25.04 -0.58 -10.30
N PRO A 207 -25.93 -0.08 -11.17
CA PRO A 207 -25.99 1.35 -11.50
C PRO A 207 -26.32 2.23 -10.27
N GLU A 208 -26.96 1.68 -9.24
CA GLU A 208 -27.26 2.36 -7.98
C GLU A 208 -26.00 2.82 -7.22
N LEU A 209 -24.83 2.22 -7.49
CA LEU A 209 -23.57 2.68 -6.92
C LEU A 209 -23.20 4.07 -7.42
N LEU A 210 -23.56 4.42 -8.66
CA LEU A 210 -23.26 5.71 -9.25
C LEU A 210 -24.13 6.84 -8.66
N ALA A 211 -25.21 6.52 -7.95
CA ALA A 211 -25.95 7.51 -7.17
C ALA A 211 -25.21 7.91 -5.86
N LYS A 212 -24.13 7.19 -5.50
CA LYS A 212 -23.37 7.43 -4.27
C LYS A 212 -22.10 8.24 -4.57
N PRO A 213 -21.94 9.44 -3.97
CA PRO A 213 -20.79 10.32 -4.22
C PRO A 213 -19.42 9.62 -4.14
N ASP A 214 -19.30 8.79 -3.12
CA ASP A 214 -18.09 8.07 -2.75
C ASP A 214 -17.62 7.04 -3.79
N PHE A 215 -18.53 6.55 -4.63
CA PHE A 215 -18.22 5.52 -5.62
C PHE A 215 -17.59 6.11 -6.88
N HIS A 216 -17.93 7.32 -7.30
CA HIS A 216 -17.24 7.95 -8.43
C HIS A 216 -15.72 8.06 -8.16
N ALA A 217 -15.33 8.45 -6.95
CA ALA A 217 -13.91 8.50 -6.57
C ALA A 217 -13.21 7.13 -6.55
N ARG A 218 -13.95 6.05 -6.24
CA ARG A 218 -13.44 4.68 -6.25
C ARG A 218 -13.28 4.15 -7.67
N PHE A 219 -14.29 4.34 -8.53
CA PHE A 219 -14.22 3.99 -9.96
C PHE A 219 -13.13 4.78 -10.68
N MET A 220 -13.07 6.11 -10.49
CA MET A 220 -12.01 6.94 -11.07
C MET A 220 -10.61 6.40 -10.74
N GLY A 221 -10.35 6.07 -9.47
CA GLY A 221 -9.08 5.49 -9.06
C GLY A 221 -8.80 4.10 -9.66
N ALA A 222 -9.84 3.26 -9.79
CA ALA A 222 -9.71 1.94 -10.38
C ALA A 222 -9.41 2.01 -11.89
N TYR A 223 -10.19 2.78 -12.66
CA TYR A 223 -9.95 3.00 -14.09
C TYR A 223 -8.59 3.65 -14.35
N ALA A 224 -8.23 4.67 -13.56
CA ALA A 224 -6.93 5.33 -13.68
C ALA A 224 -5.78 4.32 -13.56
N ALA A 225 -5.86 3.37 -12.63
CA ALA A 225 -4.84 2.35 -12.43
C ALA A 225 -4.74 1.34 -13.58
N THR A 226 -5.81 1.15 -14.37
CA THR A 226 -5.76 0.29 -15.57
C THR A 226 -4.92 0.90 -16.69
N ARG A 227 -4.77 2.24 -16.71
CA ARG A 227 -4.04 3.02 -17.72
C ARG A 227 -4.55 2.91 -19.17
N VAL A 228 -5.53 2.05 -19.44
CA VAL A 228 -6.08 1.77 -20.78
C VAL A 228 -7.51 2.30 -20.98
N ALA A 229 -8.10 2.90 -19.95
CA ALA A 229 -9.43 3.53 -20.00
C ALA A 229 -9.44 4.93 -19.35
N PRO A 230 -8.65 5.90 -19.88
CA PRO A 230 -8.59 7.26 -19.33
C PRO A 230 -9.93 8.00 -19.43
N ASP A 231 -10.71 7.77 -20.49
CA ASP A 231 -12.01 8.42 -20.69
C ASP A 231 -13.03 8.01 -19.62
N ASP A 232 -13.04 6.73 -19.22
CA ASP A 232 -13.87 6.25 -18.11
C ASP A 232 -13.48 6.93 -16.80
N ALA A 233 -12.18 7.05 -16.51
CA ALA A 233 -11.71 7.78 -15.33
C ALA A 233 -12.16 9.25 -15.36
N MET A 234 -12.07 9.92 -16.52
CA MET A 234 -12.48 11.32 -16.69
C MET A 234 -14.00 11.53 -16.60
N ARG A 235 -14.79 10.55 -17.04
CA ARG A 235 -16.25 10.55 -16.84
C ARG A 235 -16.59 10.57 -15.35
N HIS A 236 -15.92 9.76 -14.53
CA HIS A 236 -16.12 9.80 -13.07
C HIS A 236 -15.59 11.08 -12.42
N TRP A 237 -14.47 11.62 -12.89
CA TRP A 237 -13.98 12.93 -12.41
C TRP A 237 -14.99 14.06 -12.68
N THR A 238 -15.58 14.08 -13.88
CA THR A 238 -16.61 15.05 -14.26
C THR A 238 -17.85 14.95 -13.36
N ALA A 239 -18.27 13.73 -13.03
CA ALA A 239 -19.36 13.50 -12.09
C ALA A 239 -19.05 14.02 -10.68
N ILE A 240 -17.83 13.79 -10.16
CA ILE A 240 -17.39 14.33 -8.86
C ILE A 240 -17.47 15.86 -8.85
N LEU A 241 -17.00 16.51 -9.93
CA LEU A 241 -17.05 17.97 -10.06
C LEU A 241 -18.49 18.50 -10.09
N SER A 242 -19.41 17.75 -10.72
CA SER A 242 -20.83 18.15 -10.82
C SER A 242 -21.55 18.22 -9.47
N GLU A 243 -21.02 17.56 -8.44
CA GLU A 243 -21.57 17.66 -7.08
C GLU A 243 -21.35 19.05 -6.45
N GLY A 244 -20.42 19.84 -6.97
CA GLY A 244 -20.11 21.18 -6.45
C GLY A 244 -19.49 21.20 -5.05
N LYS A 245 -19.03 20.05 -4.53
CA LYS A 245 -18.45 19.92 -3.19
C LYS A 245 -16.93 19.98 -3.22
N PRO A 246 -16.29 20.42 -2.12
CA PRO A 246 -14.85 20.30 -1.98
C PRO A 246 -14.39 18.86 -2.06
N VAL A 247 -13.26 18.61 -2.72
CA VAL A 247 -12.66 17.28 -2.86
C VAL A 247 -11.48 17.09 -1.91
N SER A 248 -11.29 15.85 -1.45
CA SER A 248 -10.14 15.51 -0.61
C SER A 248 -8.84 15.44 -1.41
N HIS A 249 -7.69 15.64 -0.74
CA HIS A 249 -6.37 15.48 -1.35
C HIS A 249 -6.16 14.12 -2.04
N ARG A 250 -6.74 13.04 -1.50
CA ARG A 250 -6.66 11.69 -2.10
C ARG A 250 -7.38 11.63 -3.45
N VAL A 251 -8.53 12.30 -3.56
CA VAL A 251 -9.29 12.33 -4.81
C VAL A 251 -8.57 13.20 -5.84
N ALA A 252 -8.03 14.35 -5.41
CA ALA A 252 -7.22 15.23 -6.26
C ALA A 252 -5.97 14.52 -6.82
N GLU A 253 -5.21 13.81 -5.99
CA GLU A 253 -4.04 13.02 -6.42
C GLU A 253 -4.43 11.99 -7.49
N ARG A 254 -5.52 11.26 -7.28
CA ARG A 254 -6.01 10.26 -8.25
C ARG A 254 -6.49 10.87 -9.56
N ALA A 255 -7.13 12.04 -9.51
CA ALA A 255 -7.55 12.75 -10.72
C ALA A 255 -6.34 13.17 -11.58
N LEU A 256 -5.30 13.71 -10.94
CA LEU A 256 -4.05 14.07 -11.62
C LEU A 256 -3.35 12.82 -12.20
N ALA A 257 -3.30 11.73 -11.44
CA ALA A 257 -2.74 10.44 -11.89
C ALA A 257 -3.48 9.82 -13.07
N ALA A 258 -4.79 10.08 -13.22
CA ALA A 258 -5.61 9.55 -14.30
C ALA A 258 -5.25 10.12 -15.68
N SER A 259 -4.68 11.34 -15.72
CA SER A 259 -4.30 12.02 -16.96
C SER A 259 -3.22 11.23 -17.72
N ARG A 260 -3.26 11.21 -19.05
CA ARG A 260 -2.29 10.46 -19.89
C ARG A 260 -1.39 11.34 -20.75
N ASP A 261 -1.74 12.61 -20.87
CA ASP A 261 -1.02 13.64 -21.60
C ASP A 261 -1.00 14.96 -20.80
N LEU A 262 -0.14 15.88 -21.23
CA LEU A 262 0.08 17.16 -20.55
C LEU A 262 -1.16 18.06 -20.61
N ASP A 263 -1.84 18.13 -21.76
CA ASP A 263 -3.03 18.97 -21.95
C ASP A 263 -4.16 18.58 -20.98
N THR A 264 -4.37 17.28 -20.79
CA THR A 264 -5.35 16.74 -19.85
C THR A 264 -4.91 16.98 -18.41
N LEU A 265 -3.62 16.80 -18.10
CA LEU A 265 -3.10 17.08 -16.77
C LEU A 265 -3.29 18.55 -16.38
N GLU A 266 -2.99 19.49 -17.28
CA GLU A 266 -3.18 20.93 -17.06
C GLU A 266 -4.65 21.30 -16.86
N ARG A 267 -5.54 20.70 -17.65
CA ARG A 267 -7.00 20.88 -17.51
C ARG A 267 -7.51 20.37 -16.16
N VAL A 268 -7.12 19.16 -15.77
CA VAL A 268 -7.49 18.57 -14.48
C VAL A 268 -6.89 19.38 -13.34
N TRP A 269 -5.66 19.86 -13.49
CA TRP A 269 -5.02 20.74 -12.50
C TRP A 269 -5.83 22.02 -12.26
N ALA A 270 -6.21 22.72 -13.33
CA ALA A 270 -7.04 23.93 -13.22
C ALA A 270 -8.39 23.67 -12.53
N GLN A 271 -8.95 22.45 -12.65
CA GLN A 271 -10.16 22.05 -11.94
C GLN A 271 -9.87 21.73 -10.46
N VAL A 272 -8.84 20.93 -10.18
CA VAL A 272 -8.39 20.57 -8.82
C VAL A 272 -8.13 21.79 -7.96
N GLN A 273 -7.51 22.84 -8.53
CA GLN A 273 -7.24 24.11 -7.83
C GLN A 273 -8.52 24.81 -7.35
N LYS A 274 -9.65 24.63 -8.04
CA LYS A 274 -10.93 25.26 -7.69
C LYS A 274 -11.68 24.50 -6.60
N VAL A 275 -11.55 23.17 -6.58
CA VAL A 275 -12.37 22.30 -5.71
C VAL A 275 -11.63 21.72 -4.51
N THR A 276 -10.31 21.88 -4.44
CA THR A 276 -9.54 21.37 -3.29
C THR A 276 -9.30 22.50 -2.30
N PRO A 277 -9.72 22.39 -1.02
CA PRO A 277 -9.44 23.40 -0.02
C PRO A 277 -7.94 23.67 0.07
N ARG A 278 -7.53 24.88 -0.31
CA ARG A 278 -6.20 25.38 0.05
C ARG A 278 -6.31 25.83 1.50
N ALA A 279 -5.47 25.30 2.39
CA ALA A 279 -5.35 25.87 3.72
C ALA A 279 -5.14 27.39 3.56
N SER A 280 -6.02 28.20 4.15
CA SER A 280 -5.94 29.65 4.07
C SER A 280 -4.60 30.09 4.66
N ILE A 281 -3.69 30.50 3.77
CA ILE A 281 -2.42 31.15 4.10
C ILE A 281 -2.71 32.61 4.48
N GLU A 282 -3.69 32.85 5.36
CA GLU A 282 -3.85 34.16 6.00
C GLU A 282 -3.01 34.13 7.27
N GLY A 283 -1.78 34.65 7.18
CA GLY A 283 -0.92 34.94 8.33
C GLY A 283 0.29 34.02 8.55
N SER A 284 0.39 32.88 7.84
CA SER A 284 1.57 32.00 7.91
C SER A 284 1.99 31.58 6.51
N ILE A 285 3.01 32.25 5.95
CA ILE A 285 3.72 31.77 4.77
C ILE A 285 4.42 30.49 5.20
N SER A 286 3.72 29.37 5.10
CA SER A 286 4.35 28.06 5.21
C SER A 286 5.42 27.98 4.12
N PRO A 287 6.70 27.78 4.46
CA PRO A 287 7.77 27.64 3.45
C PRO A 287 7.62 26.35 2.62
N PHE A 288 6.63 25.52 2.93
CA PHE A 288 6.42 24.19 2.35
C PHE A 288 5.47 24.23 1.15
N LEU A 289 5.83 23.48 0.11
CA LEU A 289 5.01 23.22 -1.07
C LEU A 289 3.65 22.61 -0.66
N PRO A 290 2.51 23.21 -1.04
CA PRO A 290 1.20 22.62 -0.80
C PRO A 290 1.09 21.23 -1.44
N MET A 291 0.39 20.31 -0.77
CA MET A 291 0.29 18.92 -1.22
C MET A 291 -0.25 18.78 -2.65
N VAL A 292 -1.19 19.64 -3.04
CA VAL A 292 -1.75 19.64 -4.39
C VAL A 292 -0.74 20.02 -5.47
N ASP A 293 0.14 20.99 -5.18
CA ASP A 293 1.22 21.39 -6.08
C ASP A 293 2.31 20.31 -6.16
N LEU A 294 2.57 19.60 -5.05
CA LEU A 294 3.44 18.42 -5.02
C LEU A 294 2.95 17.33 -5.98
N TYR A 295 1.65 16.98 -5.91
CA TYR A 295 1.07 15.96 -6.79
C TYR A 295 1.12 16.38 -8.26
N TYR A 296 0.80 17.65 -8.55
CA TYR A 296 0.87 18.18 -9.91
C TYR A 296 2.30 18.11 -10.47
N ALA A 297 3.31 18.55 -9.71
CA ALA A 297 4.70 18.47 -10.12
C ALA A 297 5.19 17.03 -10.32
N GLN A 298 4.76 16.08 -9.49
CA GLN A 298 5.06 14.65 -9.68
C GLN A 298 4.53 14.12 -11.01
N HIS A 299 3.28 14.48 -11.35
CA HIS A 299 2.66 14.02 -12.60
C HIS A 299 3.15 14.77 -13.84
N LEU A 300 3.64 16.00 -13.70
CA LEU A 300 4.41 16.68 -14.76
C LEU A 300 5.70 15.93 -15.10
N VAL A 301 6.48 15.53 -14.08
CA VAL A 301 7.69 14.71 -14.32
C VAL A 301 7.33 13.37 -14.95
N ARG A 302 6.27 12.71 -14.48
CA ARG A 302 5.79 11.44 -15.05
C ARG A 302 5.50 11.55 -16.55
N LEU A 303 4.97 12.69 -16.99
CA LEU A 303 4.63 12.97 -18.40
C LEU A 303 5.77 13.66 -19.16
N GLY A 304 6.99 13.69 -18.61
CA GLY A 304 8.18 14.23 -19.28
C GLY A 304 8.37 15.75 -19.17
N ALA A 305 7.45 16.49 -18.53
CA ALA A 305 7.52 17.94 -18.37
C ALA A 305 8.33 18.36 -17.12
N ARG A 306 9.60 17.93 -17.04
CA ARG A 306 10.47 18.20 -15.89
C ARG A 306 10.70 19.69 -15.64
N ASP A 307 10.85 20.50 -16.69
CA ASP A 307 11.09 21.95 -16.56
C ASP A 307 9.87 22.69 -16.00
N ALA A 308 8.66 22.26 -16.40
CA ALA A 308 7.42 22.76 -15.81
C ALA A 308 7.32 22.36 -14.33
N ALA A 309 7.69 21.12 -13.98
CA ALA A 309 7.71 20.67 -12.59
C ALA A 309 8.71 21.47 -11.73
N LEU A 310 9.89 21.77 -12.26
CA LEU A 310 10.88 22.65 -11.61
C LEU A 310 10.33 24.06 -11.39
N SER A 311 9.55 24.58 -12.35
CA SER A 311 8.92 25.89 -12.25
C SER A 311 7.86 25.95 -11.16
N VAL A 312 7.06 24.88 -10.99
CA VAL A 312 6.10 24.74 -9.87
C VAL A 312 6.85 24.69 -8.53
N ALA A 313 8.01 24.04 -8.50
CA ALA A 313 8.79 23.89 -7.29
C ALA A 313 9.45 25.22 -6.87
N LYS A 314 10.07 25.96 -7.79
CA LYS A 314 10.91 27.14 -7.56
C LYS A 314 10.49 28.12 -6.41
N PRO A 315 9.19 28.41 -6.17
CA PRO A 315 8.79 29.33 -5.11
C PRO A 315 8.97 28.83 -3.66
N TYR A 316 9.23 27.54 -3.43
CA TYR A 316 9.20 26.95 -2.07
C TYR A 316 10.58 26.59 -1.53
N VAL A 317 10.80 26.82 -0.24
CA VAL A 317 12.08 26.51 0.43
C VAL A 317 12.20 24.99 0.57
N SER A 318 13.31 24.43 0.09
CA SER A 318 13.64 23.00 0.17
C SER A 318 12.68 22.05 -0.57
N HIS A 319 13.04 21.70 -1.79
CA HIS A 319 12.36 20.64 -2.56
C HIS A 319 12.55 19.23 -2.01
N ARG A 320 12.85 18.99 -0.72
CA ARG A 320 13.13 17.63 -0.18
C ARG A 320 12.13 16.54 -0.61
N HIS A 321 10.85 16.88 -0.77
CA HIS A 321 9.79 15.94 -1.17
C HIS A 321 9.70 15.70 -2.69
N LEU A 322 10.12 16.67 -3.50
CA LEU A 322 10.19 16.57 -4.96
C LEU A 322 11.59 16.26 -5.49
N ALA A 323 12.64 16.51 -4.70
CA ALA A 323 14.04 16.49 -5.12
C ALA A 323 14.42 15.14 -5.74
N TRP A 324 13.94 14.05 -5.14
CA TRP A 324 14.18 12.70 -5.65
C TRP A 324 13.44 12.44 -6.99
N VAL A 325 12.24 13.01 -7.17
CA VAL A 325 11.43 12.94 -8.40
C VAL A 325 12.09 13.79 -9.49
N LEU A 326 12.53 14.99 -9.12
CA LEU A 326 13.17 15.97 -9.99
C LEU A 326 14.63 15.63 -10.29
N GLY A 327 15.22 14.59 -9.68
CA GLY A 327 16.64 14.25 -9.83
C GLY A 327 17.58 15.41 -9.46
N ALA A 328 17.15 16.33 -8.61
CA ALA A 328 17.89 17.52 -8.19
C ALA A 328 18.28 17.35 -6.73
N ARG A 329 19.52 17.73 -6.37
CA ARG A 329 19.90 17.77 -4.95
C ARG A 329 19.04 18.82 -4.25
N PRO A 330 18.52 18.54 -3.04
CA PRO A 330 17.82 19.56 -2.29
C PRO A 330 18.83 20.67 -1.92
N ASP A 331 18.44 21.92 -2.13
CA ASP A 331 19.22 23.10 -1.70
C ASP A 331 19.27 23.23 -0.16
N ASP A 332 18.39 22.49 0.53
CA ASP A 332 18.33 22.40 1.97
C ASP A 332 19.47 21.56 2.53
N THR A 333 20.37 22.26 3.21
CA THR A 333 21.54 21.69 3.85
C THR A 333 21.20 21.01 5.17
N GLN A 334 19.95 21.06 5.66
CA GLN A 334 19.58 20.34 6.87
C GLN A 334 19.83 18.83 6.72
N PRO A 335 20.52 18.19 7.69
CA PRO A 335 20.83 16.76 7.63
C PRO A 335 19.60 15.87 7.44
N SER A 336 18.45 16.28 7.98
CA SER A 336 17.16 15.59 7.86
C SER A 336 16.67 15.55 6.41
N ALA A 337 16.71 16.68 5.69
CA ALA A 337 16.29 16.79 4.29
C ALA A 337 17.19 15.97 3.36
N GLN A 338 18.51 16.02 3.56
CA GLN A 338 19.46 15.20 2.80
C GLN A 338 19.27 13.71 3.05
N LYS A 339 19.04 13.30 4.31
CA LYS A 339 18.75 11.91 4.66
C LYS A 339 17.46 11.43 3.97
N LEU A 340 16.43 12.27 3.97
CA LEU A 340 15.13 11.98 3.35
C LEU A 340 15.24 11.77 1.85
N TYR A 341 15.93 12.69 1.17
CA TYR A 341 16.21 12.61 -0.25
C TYR A 341 16.94 11.31 -0.61
N ARG A 342 18.03 10.98 0.10
CA ARG A 342 18.78 9.73 -0.13
C ARG A 342 17.93 8.48 0.10
N LEU A 343 17.07 8.49 1.13
CA LEU A 343 16.16 7.37 1.41
C LEU A 343 15.13 7.18 0.28
N ASN A 344 14.55 8.27 -0.21
CA ASN A 344 13.59 8.23 -1.32
C ASN A 344 14.26 7.80 -2.62
N GLN A 345 15.44 8.30 -2.94
CA GLN A 345 16.21 7.84 -4.10
C GLN A 345 16.53 6.35 -4.02
N LYS A 346 16.99 5.88 -2.86
CA LYS A 346 17.23 4.45 -2.64
C LYS A 346 15.96 3.63 -2.83
N SER A 347 14.83 4.09 -2.26
CA SER A 347 13.56 3.38 -2.35
C SER A 347 13.04 3.35 -3.80
N ALA A 348 13.06 4.47 -4.51
CA ALA A 348 12.70 4.55 -5.92
C ALA A 348 13.59 3.64 -6.78
N ALA A 349 14.91 3.66 -6.56
CA ALA A 349 15.84 2.79 -7.27
C ALA A 349 15.55 1.30 -7.01
N GLN A 350 15.25 0.92 -5.76
CA GLN A 350 14.86 -0.46 -5.42
C GLN A 350 13.57 -0.89 -6.14
N LEU A 351 12.55 -0.02 -6.15
CA LEU A 351 11.29 -0.28 -6.84
C LEU A 351 11.48 -0.44 -8.36
N THR A 352 12.28 0.45 -8.97
CA THR A 352 12.62 0.35 -10.40
C THR A 352 13.43 -0.90 -10.71
N GLN A 353 14.41 -1.25 -9.87
CA GLN A 353 15.17 -2.51 -10.01
C GLN A 353 14.25 -3.74 -9.93
N ASN A 354 13.17 -3.65 -9.16
CA ASN A 354 12.16 -4.69 -9.02
C ASN A 354 11.13 -4.70 -10.16
N GLY A 355 11.32 -3.91 -11.22
CA GLY A 355 10.52 -3.94 -12.44
C GLY A 355 9.42 -2.88 -12.53
N LEU A 356 9.23 -2.05 -11.49
CA LEU A 356 8.21 -1.01 -11.50
C LEU A 356 8.64 0.19 -12.37
N ASP A 357 7.72 0.64 -13.21
CA ASP A 357 7.90 1.90 -13.93
C ASP A 357 7.69 3.13 -13.03
N PHE A 358 7.96 4.31 -13.57
CA PHE A 358 7.93 5.53 -12.78
C PHE A 358 6.53 5.88 -12.24
N GLU A 359 5.45 5.55 -12.94
CA GLU A 359 4.09 5.76 -12.46
C GLU A 359 3.76 4.82 -11.30
N ASP A 360 4.18 3.56 -11.37
CA ASP A 360 4.07 2.60 -10.26
C ASP A 360 4.92 3.03 -9.06
N VAL A 361 6.13 3.53 -9.28
CA VAL A 361 7.00 4.08 -8.21
C VAL A 361 6.32 5.24 -7.51
N LEU A 362 5.74 6.19 -8.25
CA LEU A 362 4.98 7.30 -7.67
C LEU A 362 3.80 6.79 -6.85
N PHE A 363 3.05 5.80 -7.34
CA PHE A 363 1.91 5.23 -6.63
C PHE A 363 2.33 4.49 -5.34
N VAL A 364 3.42 3.73 -5.34
CA VAL A 364 3.93 3.04 -4.14
C VAL A 364 4.43 4.04 -3.09
N MET A 365 5.08 5.12 -3.53
CA MET A 365 5.66 6.14 -2.65
C MET A 365 4.67 7.28 -2.28
N ALA A 366 3.45 7.24 -2.79
CA ALA A 366 2.41 8.24 -2.56
C ALA A 366 1.93 8.28 -1.09
N LYS A 367 1.48 9.47 -0.65
CA LYS A 367 1.01 9.68 0.74
C LYS A 367 -0.17 8.80 1.11
N PHE A 368 -1.07 8.58 0.16
CA PHE A 368 -2.26 7.75 0.37
C PHE A 368 -2.09 6.35 -0.21
N SER A 369 -0.85 5.93 -0.48
CA SER A 369 -0.57 4.61 -1.00
C SER A 369 -0.95 3.53 0.01
N PRO A 370 -1.63 2.46 -0.41
CA PRO A 370 -1.81 1.28 0.43
C PRO A 370 -0.47 0.66 0.87
N PHE A 371 0.60 0.87 0.07
CA PHE A 371 1.96 0.40 0.37
C PHE A 371 2.71 1.28 1.39
N ALA A 372 2.18 2.46 1.74
CA ALA A 372 2.78 3.37 2.71
C ALA A 372 2.54 2.96 4.18
N THR A 373 1.66 1.98 4.44
CA THR A 373 1.18 1.64 5.78
C THR A 373 2.24 0.92 6.65
N PRO A 374 2.45 1.34 7.92
CA PRO A 374 3.49 0.79 8.79
C PRO A 374 3.14 -0.59 9.39
N PHE A 375 4.04 -1.55 9.24
CA PHE A 375 4.24 -2.61 10.24
C PHE A 375 4.62 -1.98 11.60
N PRO A 376 4.31 -2.57 12.77
CA PRO A 376 4.60 -1.94 14.06
C PRO A 376 6.10 -1.74 14.20
N GLY A 377 6.50 -0.64 14.84
CA GLY A 377 7.88 -0.15 14.89
C GLY A 377 7.97 1.30 14.42
N PRO A 378 9.03 2.03 14.78
CA PRO A 378 9.14 3.45 14.48
C PRO A 378 8.95 3.72 12.98
N ARG A 379 8.29 4.84 12.70
CA ARG A 379 8.05 5.36 11.35
C ARG A 379 9.40 5.43 10.63
N ASP A 380 9.66 4.53 9.68
CA ASP A 380 10.42 4.91 8.49
C ASP A 380 9.36 5.14 7.40
N PRO A 381 8.78 6.35 7.32
CA PRO A 381 7.87 6.64 6.23
C PRO A 381 8.69 6.63 4.93
N PRO A 382 8.22 6.02 3.82
CA PRO A 382 8.63 6.50 2.51
C PRO A 382 8.25 7.98 2.45
N ALA A 383 9.20 8.86 2.14
CA ALA A 383 9.12 10.24 2.59
C ALA A 383 8.70 11.24 1.51
N THR A 384 7.52 11.02 0.95
CA THR A 384 6.69 12.13 0.49
C THR A 384 5.99 12.84 1.67
N HIS A 385 6.25 12.40 2.90
CA HIS A 385 5.60 12.91 4.12
C HIS A 385 6.50 13.80 4.97
N CYS A 386 5.95 14.95 5.34
CA CYS A 386 6.13 15.53 6.66
C CYS A 386 5.10 14.89 7.62
N GLN A 387 5.51 14.68 8.87
CA GLN A 387 4.55 14.69 9.97
C GLN A 387 4.09 16.14 10.08
N ASP A 388 2.79 16.38 9.92
CA ASP A 388 2.18 17.53 10.55
C ASP A 388 2.45 17.32 12.05
N LEU A 389 3.25 18.21 12.63
CA LEU A 389 3.31 18.37 14.08
C LEU A 389 1.92 18.87 14.51
N ASP A 390 1.40 18.32 15.60
CA ASP A 390 0.20 18.77 16.27
C ASP A 390 0.17 20.30 16.45
#